data_AF-A0A0Q6VUI9-F1
#
_entry.id   AF-A0A0Q6VUI9-F1
#
_cell.length_a   1.000
_cell.length_b   1.000
_cell.length_c   1.000
_cell.angle_alpha   90.00
_cell.angle_beta   90.00
_cell.angle_gamma   90.00
#
_symmetry.space_group_name_H-M   'P 1'
#
loop_
_entity.id
_entity.type
_entity.pdbx_description
1 polymer ?
#
loop_
_entity_poly.entity_id
_entity_poly.type
_entity_poly.pdbx_seq_one_letter_code
_entity_poly.pdbx_strand_id
1 'polypeptide(L)'
;MPRGASPKREREYNELEEKFEKEGRYKGREEEVAARIVNKQRKESGETKEQKGKQGDAALPIKNYQQLTVTEIRSRLDELTAAQVRKIRSFEAAHKNRKGVLQALERRSK
;
A
#
# COMPACT_ATOMS: atom_id res chain seq x y z
N MET A 1 3.31 13.27 17.18
CA MET A 1 1.98 12.92 16.58
C MET A 1 2.03 12.51 15.07
N PRO A 2 1.30 11.46 14.59
CA PRO A 2 1.30 11.04 13.18
C PRO A 2 0.48 11.94 12.22
N ARG A 3 1.08 12.33 11.08
CA ARG A 3 0.45 13.19 10.06
C ARG A 3 -0.83 12.58 9.46
N GLY A 4 -1.84 13.43 9.24
CA GLY A 4 -3.10 13.06 8.58
C GLY A 4 -4.03 12.22 9.45
N ALA A 5 -3.96 12.36 10.77
CA ALA A 5 -4.91 11.76 11.71
C ALA A 5 -6.18 12.61 11.80
N SER A 6 -7.30 12.01 12.21
CA SER A 6 -8.54 12.75 12.46
C SER A 6 -8.46 13.51 13.79
N PRO A 7 -9.23 14.59 14.01
CA PRO A 7 -9.28 15.34 15.27
C PRO A 7 -9.44 14.46 16.53
N LYS A 8 -10.17 13.35 16.41
CA LYS A 8 -10.34 12.36 17.48
C LYS A 8 -9.03 11.66 17.86
N ARG A 9 -8.23 11.28 16.87
CA ARG A 9 -6.96 10.55 17.07
C ARG A 9 -5.84 11.47 17.55
N GLU A 10 -5.92 12.76 17.27
CA GLU A 10 -5.00 13.76 17.84
C GLU A 10 -5.20 13.88 19.35
N ARG A 11 -6.47 13.97 19.79
CA ARG A 11 -6.81 14.01 21.22
C ARG A 11 -6.36 12.74 21.95
N GLU A 12 -6.66 11.58 21.38
CA GLU A 12 -6.27 10.29 21.95
C GLU A 12 -4.74 10.13 22.06
N TYR A 13 -3.99 10.64 21.08
CA TYR A 13 -2.54 10.70 21.13
C TYR A 13 -2.05 11.55 22.32
N ASN A 14 -2.56 12.79 22.46
CA ASN A 14 -2.16 13.70 23.54
C ASN A 14 -2.53 13.13 24.92
N GLU A 15 -3.71 12.52 25.05
CA GLU A 15 -4.15 11.88 26.31
C GLU A 15 -3.24 10.71 26.72
N LEU A 16 -2.81 9.88 25.75
CA LEU A 16 -1.89 8.77 26.00
C LEU A 16 -0.49 9.25 26.37
N GLU A 17 0.02 10.27 25.66
CA GLU A 17 1.30 10.91 25.94
C GLU A 17 1.34 11.48 27.37
N GLU A 18 0.37 12.34 27.73
CA GLU A 18 0.27 12.90 29.07
C GLU A 18 0.14 11.83 30.16
N LYS A 19 -0.61 10.75 29.86
CA LYS A 19 -0.77 9.65 30.80
C LYS A 19 0.55 8.91 31.03
N PHE A 20 1.31 8.63 29.97
CA PHE A 20 2.59 7.95 30.09
C PHE A 20 3.64 8.80 30.82
N GLU A 21 3.65 10.12 30.57
CA GLU A 21 4.49 11.06 31.31
C GLU A 21 4.14 11.08 32.80
N LYS A 22 2.84 11.18 33.15
CA LYS A 22 2.37 11.19 34.55
C LYS A 22 2.65 9.87 35.27
N GLU A 23 2.50 8.73 34.58
CA GLU A 23 2.81 7.41 35.13
C GLU A 23 4.32 7.11 35.16
N GLY A 24 5.16 7.96 34.56
CA GLY A 24 6.59 7.70 34.38
C GLY A 24 6.89 6.45 33.54
N ARG A 25 5.91 6.01 32.74
CA ARG A 25 5.98 4.78 31.95
C ARG A 25 6.59 5.11 30.60
N TYR A 26 7.60 4.34 30.19
CA TYR A 26 8.31 4.53 28.92
C TYR A 26 9.11 5.84 28.84
N LYS A 27 9.81 6.21 29.91
CA LYS A 27 10.69 7.40 30.00
C LYS A 27 11.53 7.62 28.74
N GLY A 28 11.29 8.73 28.05
CA GLY A 28 11.97 9.14 26.81
C GLY A 28 11.43 8.51 25.52
N ARG A 29 10.31 7.77 25.57
CA ARG A 29 9.63 7.12 24.43
C ARG A 29 8.10 7.27 24.48
N GLU A 30 7.58 8.14 25.33
CA GLU A 30 6.15 8.36 25.54
C GLU A 30 5.44 8.72 24.22
N GLU A 31 5.98 9.72 23.51
CA GLU A 31 5.52 10.14 22.18
C GLU A 31 5.52 8.97 21.17
N GLU A 32 6.63 8.21 21.09
CA GLU A 32 6.75 7.11 20.14
C GLU A 32 5.70 6.02 20.40
N VAL A 33 5.52 5.65 21.67
CA VAL A 33 4.58 4.62 22.10
C VAL A 33 3.14 5.09 21.88
N ALA A 34 2.81 6.33 22.23
CA ALA A 34 1.50 6.92 21.97
C ALA A 34 1.18 6.93 20.47
N ALA A 35 2.13 7.38 19.64
CA ALA A 35 1.99 7.37 18.19
C ALA A 35 1.80 5.95 17.64
N ARG A 36 2.52 4.96 18.18
CA ARG A 36 2.39 3.56 17.77
C ARG A 36 1.03 2.98 18.10
N ILE A 37 0.49 3.28 19.29
CA ILE A 37 -0.83 2.82 19.72
C ILE A 37 -1.91 3.40 18.81
N VAL A 38 -1.89 4.72 18.59
CA VAL A 38 -2.86 5.38 17.72
C VAL A 38 -2.77 4.87 16.28
N ASN A 39 -1.56 4.69 15.73
CA ASN A 39 -1.40 4.12 14.40
C ASN A 39 -1.93 2.69 14.30
N LYS A 40 -1.76 1.88 15.36
CA LYS A 40 -2.34 0.52 15.42
C LYS A 40 -3.87 0.59 15.38
N GLN A 41 -4.48 1.43 16.22
CA GLN A 41 -5.94 1.59 16.24
C GLN A 41 -6.49 2.12 14.90
N ARG A 42 -5.81 3.07 14.27
CA ARG A 42 -6.18 3.59 12.95
C ARG A 42 -6.16 2.49 11.89
N LYS A 43 -5.18 1.59 11.95
CA LYS A 43 -5.09 0.43 11.05
C LYS A 43 -6.23 -0.56 11.32
N GLU A 44 -6.51 -0.87 12.58
CA GLU A 44 -7.60 -1.77 12.98
C GLU A 44 -8.99 -1.20 12.61
N SER A 45 -9.15 0.12 12.70
CA SER A 45 -10.39 0.83 12.36
C SER A 45 -10.52 1.15 10.86
N GLY A 46 -9.53 0.81 10.03
CA GLY A 46 -9.53 1.12 8.60
C GLY A 46 -9.37 2.61 8.24
N GLU A 47 -8.96 3.46 9.18
CA GLU A 47 -8.76 4.90 8.98
C GLU A 47 -7.45 5.22 8.22
N THR A 48 -6.57 4.23 8.07
CA THR A 48 -5.37 4.34 7.23
C THR A 48 -5.71 4.05 5.77
N LYS A 49 -5.19 4.85 4.84
CA LYS A 49 -5.29 4.54 3.41
C LYS A 49 -4.71 3.15 3.16
N GLU A 50 -5.56 2.19 2.84
CA GLU A 50 -5.10 0.92 2.29
C GLU A 50 -4.40 1.19 0.95
N GLN A 51 -3.31 0.49 0.69
CA GLN A 51 -2.70 0.53 -0.62
C GLN A 51 -3.73 0.02 -1.64
N LYS A 52 -4.25 0.92 -2.48
CA LYS A 52 -5.25 0.65 -3.55
C LYS A 52 -4.90 -0.51 -4.50
N GLY A 53 -3.71 -1.08 -4.39
CA GLY A 53 -3.23 -2.17 -5.24
C GLY A 53 -3.90 -3.54 -5.03
N LYS A 54 -4.72 -3.73 -3.98
CA LYS A 54 -5.34 -5.05 -3.74
C LYS A 54 -6.63 -5.30 -4.53
N GLN A 55 -7.38 -4.24 -4.87
CA GLN A 55 -8.75 -4.42 -5.39
C GLN A 55 -8.83 -4.47 -6.92
N GLY A 56 -7.81 -3.95 -7.63
CA GLY A 56 -7.80 -3.87 -9.10
C GLY A 56 -7.32 -5.14 -9.83
N ASP A 57 -6.69 -6.08 -9.14
CA ASP A 57 -6.01 -7.22 -9.79
C ASP A 57 -6.94 -8.39 -10.14
N ALA A 58 -8.16 -8.44 -9.58
CA ALA A 58 -9.08 -9.56 -9.76
C ALA A 58 -9.49 -9.81 -11.22
N ALA A 59 -9.44 -8.78 -12.07
CA ALA A 59 -9.81 -8.87 -13.49
C ALA A 59 -8.62 -9.25 -14.40
N LEU A 60 -7.40 -9.33 -13.87
CA LEU A 60 -6.19 -9.57 -14.66
C LEU A 60 -5.84 -11.06 -14.74
N PRO A 61 -5.26 -11.51 -15.87
CA PRO A 61 -4.74 -12.88 -16.01
C PRO A 61 -3.64 -13.22 -15.00
N ILE A 62 -2.94 -12.21 -14.47
CA ILE A 62 -1.90 -12.37 -13.46
C ILE A 62 -2.47 -12.03 -12.08
N LYS A 63 -2.46 -13.01 -11.17
CA LYS A 63 -2.82 -12.78 -9.76
C LYS A 63 -1.83 -11.84 -9.08
N ASN A 64 -2.35 -10.91 -8.28
CA ASN A 64 -1.58 -9.91 -7.52
C ASN A 64 -0.63 -9.07 -8.39
N TYR A 65 -1.00 -8.84 -9.65
CA TYR A 65 -0.19 -8.13 -10.64
C TYR A 65 0.40 -6.79 -10.15
N GLN A 66 -0.34 -6.00 -9.38
CA GLN A 66 0.13 -4.72 -8.86
C GLN A 66 1.19 -4.86 -7.77
N GLN A 67 1.33 -6.03 -7.16
CA GLN A 67 2.33 -6.32 -6.13
C GLN A 67 3.62 -6.90 -6.72
N LEU A 68 3.59 -7.37 -7.97
CA LEU A 68 4.75 -7.98 -8.63
C LEU A 68 5.78 -6.95 -9.09
N THR A 69 7.03 -7.35 -8.99
CA THR A 69 8.18 -6.64 -9.57
C THR A 69 8.22 -6.78 -11.09
N VAL A 70 8.98 -5.92 -11.76
CA VAL A 70 9.14 -5.97 -13.23
C VAL A 70 9.68 -7.34 -13.68
N THR A 71 10.60 -7.93 -12.91
CA THR A 71 11.19 -9.23 -13.20
C THR A 71 10.16 -10.36 -13.12
N GLU A 72 9.37 -10.42 -12.05
CA GLU A 72 8.32 -11.42 -11.88
C GLU A 72 7.22 -11.28 -12.93
N ILE A 73 6.87 -10.04 -13.29
CA ILE A 73 5.92 -9.79 -14.37
C ILE A 73 6.46 -10.37 -15.67
N ARG A 74 7.72 -10.09 -16.04
CA ARG A 74 8.35 -10.60 -17.27
C ARG A 74 8.29 -12.13 -17.35
N SER A 75 8.64 -12.83 -16.29
CA SER A 75 8.57 -14.30 -16.25
C SER A 75 7.15 -14.82 -16.52
N ARG A 76 6.13 -14.14 -15.99
CA ARG A 76 4.72 -14.51 -16.22
C ARG A 76 4.19 -14.10 -17.59
N LEU A 77 4.81 -13.10 -18.26
CA LEU A 77 4.45 -12.71 -19.62
C LEU A 77 4.75 -13.81 -20.64
N ASP A 78 5.71 -14.69 -20.35
CA ASP A 78 6.09 -15.78 -21.25
C ASP A 78 5.02 -16.87 -21.33
N GLU A 79 4.23 -17.06 -20.28
CA GLU A 79 3.12 -18.02 -20.21
C GLU A 79 1.79 -17.46 -20.74
N LEU A 80 1.75 -16.17 -21.09
CA LEU A 80 0.53 -15.47 -21.49
C LEU A 80 0.39 -15.33 -23.00
N THR A 81 -0.88 -15.35 -23.44
CA THR A 81 -1.26 -15.10 -24.82
C THR A 81 -1.20 -13.61 -25.17
N ALA A 82 -1.05 -13.29 -26.46
CA ALA A 82 -1.02 -11.89 -26.94
C ALA A 82 -2.28 -11.09 -26.53
N ALA A 83 -3.45 -11.74 -26.49
CA ALA A 83 -4.69 -11.11 -26.05
C ALA A 83 -4.65 -10.73 -24.55
N GLN A 84 -4.13 -11.62 -23.70
CA GLN A 84 -3.94 -11.36 -22.28
C GLN A 84 -2.92 -10.25 -22.02
N VAL A 85 -1.81 -10.23 -22.78
CA VAL A 85 -0.79 -9.17 -22.72
C VAL A 85 -1.40 -7.80 -23.06
N ARG A 86 -2.26 -7.72 -24.08
CA ARG A 86 -2.97 -6.47 -24.43
C ARG A 86 -3.89 -5.98 -23.29
N LYS A 87 -4.60 -6.90 -22.62
CA LYS A 87 -5.44 -6.58 -21.45
C LYS A 87 -4.62 -6.05 -20.27
N ILE A 88 -3.45 -6.64 -20.02
CA ILE A 88 -2.54 -6.18 -18.96
C ILE A 88 -1.96 -4.81 -19.33
N ARG A 89 -1.63 -4.57 -20.61
CA ARG A 89 -1.14 -3.27 -21.10
C ARG A 89 -2.14 -2.15 -20.90
N SER A 90 -3.41 -2.35 -21.27
CA SER A 90 -4.45 -1.32 -21.06
C SER A 90 -4.66 -1.03 -19.58
N PHE A 91 -4.62 -2.07 -18.73
CA PHE A 91 -4.69 -1.90 -17.29
C PHE A 91 -3.48 -1.14 -16.73
N GLU A 92 -2.24 -1.53 -17.08
CA GLU A 92 -1.03 -0.88 -16.57
C GLU A 92 -0.98 0.59 -16.98
N ALA A 93 -1.37 0.91 -18.22
CA ALA A 93 -1.43 2.29 -18.72
C ALA A 93 -2.46 3.16 -17.96
N ALA A 94 -3.59 2.57 -17.54
CA ALA A 94 -4.63 3.26 -16.76
C ALA A 94 -4.32 3.36 -15.25
N HIS A 95 -3.37 2.55 -14.75
CA HIS A 95 -3.04 2.46 -13.33
C HIS A 95 -1.64 3.04 -13.02
N LYS A 96 -0.71 2.20 -12.54
CA LYS A 96 0.60 2.62 -12.06
C LYS A 96 1.53 3.13 -13.17
N ASN A 97 1.20 2.87 -14.43
CA ASN A 97 1.92 3.35 -15.62
C ASN A 97 3.45 3.11 -15.54
N ARG A 98 3.86 1.91 -15.11
CA ARG A 98 5.28 1.57 -14.93
C ARG A 98 5.95 1.41 -16.29
N LYS A 99 6.81 2.36 -16.65
CA LYS A 99 7.54 2.38 -17.94
C LYS A 99 8.24 1.05 -18.28
N GLY A 100 8.94 0.45 -17.30
CA GLY A 100 9.65 -0.82 -17.51
C GLY A 100 8.74 -2.02 -17.78
N VAL A 101 7.51 -1.99 -17.26
CA VAL A 101 6.50 -3.03 -17.50
C VAL A 101 5.83 -2.81 -18.85
N LEU A 102 5.45 -1.58 -19.17
CA LEU A 102 4.88 -1.23 -20.48
C LEU A 102 5.81 -1.61 -21.64
N GLN A 103 7.11 -1.35 -21.51
CA GLN A 103 8.09 -1.77 -22.52
C GLN A 103 8.16 -3.30 -22.66
N ALA A 104 8.08 -4.05 -21.56
CA ALA A 104 8.09 -5.51 -21.61
C ALA A 104 6.82 -6.06 -22.29
N LEU A 105 5.66 -5.49 -21.96
CA LEU A 105 4.38 -5.82 -22.58
C LEU A 105 4.36 -5.49 -24.08
N GLU A 106 4.91 -4.33 -24.47
CA GLU A 106 4.97 -3.90 -25.86
C GLU A 106 5.81 -4.84 -26.72
N ARG A 107 6.99 -5.25 -26.22
CA ARG A 107 7.87 -6.21 -26.91
C ARG A 107 7.20 -7.56 -27.17
N ARG A 108 6.35 -8.03 -26.25
CA ARG A 108 5.64 -9.31 -26.38
C ARG A 108 4.35 -9.22 -27.21
N SER A 109 3.83 -8.01 -27.41
CA SER A 109 2.58 -7.77 -28.17
C SER A 109 2.78 -7.55 -29.67
N LYS A 110 4.04 -7.41 -30.12
CA LYS A 110 4.45 -7.45 -31.52
C LYS A 110 4.48 -8.89 -31.99
#